data_AF-A0A920NWJ5-F1
#
_entry.id   AF-A0A920NWJ5-F1
#
_cell.length_a   1.000
_cell.length_b   1.000
_cell.length_c   1.000
_cell.angle_alpha   90.00
_cell.angle_beta   90.00
_cell.angle_gamma   90.00
#
_symmetry.space_group_name_H-M   'P 1'
#
loop_
_entity.id
_entity.type
_entity.pdbx_description
1 polymer ?
#
loop_
_entity_poly.entity_id
_entity_poly.type
_entity_poly.pdbx_seq_one_letter_code
_entity_poly.pdbx_strand_id
1 'polypeptide(L)' 'MRLVENLDELKDAYERASSEAKTSFGSESLFVEEYLTKQRHIEVQIVGDGSGFCNSFW' A
#
# COMPACT_ATOMS: atom_id res chain seq x y z
N MET A 1 3.21 -0.34 -6.69
CA MET A 1 4.23 -0.59 -5.65
C MET A 1 5.56 -0.90 -6.33
N ARG A 2 6.68 -0.55 -5.70
CA ARG A 2 8.02 -0.84 -6.22
C ARG A 2 8.93 -1.23 -5.06
N LEU A 3 9.69 -2.30 -5.22
CA LEU A 3 10.78 -2.67 -4.31
C LEU A 3 11.99 -1.80 -4.61
N VAL A 4 12.67 -1.34 -3.55
CA VAL A 4 13.93 -0.60 -3.60
C VAL A 4 14.90 -1.33 -2.69
N GLU A 5 15.95 -1.93 -3.24
CA GLU A 5 16.93 -2.68 -2.46
C GLU A 5 18.11 -1.80 -2.02
N ASN A 6 18.41 -0.76 -2.80
CA ASN A 6 19.50 0.19 -2.55
C ASN A 6 19.01 1.63 -2.57
N LEU A 7 19.58 2.51 -1.75
CA LEU A 7 19.19 3.92 -1.68
C LEU A 7 19.37 4.67 -3.00
N ASP A 8 20.35 4.27 -3.81
CA ASP A 8 20.63 4.90 -5.10
C ASP A 8 19.47 4.68 -6.10
N GLU A 9 18.67 3.63 -5.92
CA GLU A 9 17.50 3.32 -6.76
C GLU A 9 16.24 4.10 -6.33
N LEU A 10 16.24 4.69 -5.13
CA LEU A 10 15.06 5.28 -4.51
C LEU A 10 14.48 6.42 -5.35
N LYS A 11 15.34 7.31 -5.87
CA LYS A 11 14.89 8.48 -6.63
C LYS A 11 14.14 8.06 -7.89
N ASP A 12 14.74 7.20 -8.69
CA ASP A 12 14.15 6.70 -9.94
C ASP A 12 12.89 5.84 -9.67
N ALA A 13 12.86 5.10 -8.57
CA ALA A 13 11.67 4.35 -8.15
C ALA A 13 10.53 5.30 -7.75
N TYR A 14 10.83 6.36 -7.01
CA TYR A 14 9.85 7.36 -6.56
C TYR A 14 9.24 8.11 -7.74
N GLU A 15 10.06 8.64 -8.65
CA GLU A 15 9.58 9.40 -9.82
C GLU A 15 8.64 8.56 -10.69
N ARG A 16 9.00 7.30 -10.95
CA ARG A 16 8.15 6.37 -11.74
C ARG A 16 6.87 6.00 -11.01
N ALA A 17 6.96 5.63 -9.73
CA ALA A 17 5.78 5.26 -8.94
C ALA A 17 4.81 6.44 -8.77
N SER A 18 5.34 7.66 -8.64
CA SER A 18 4.54 8.87 -8.49
C SER A 18 3.80 9.22 -9.78
N SER A 19 4.49 9.11 -10.93
CA SER A 19 3.86 9.28 -12.24
C SER A 19 2.77 8.22 -12.49
N GLU A 20 3.03 6.95 -12.17
CA GLU A 20 2.03 5.88 -12.28
C GLU A 20 0.81 6.17 -11.38
N ALA A 21 1.07 6.58 -10.13
CA ALA A 21 0.00 6.91 -9.18
C ALA A 21 -0.85 8.09 -9.67
N LYS A 22 -0.24 9.13 -10.25
CA LYS A 22 -0.96 10.26 -10.84
C LYS A 22 -1.87 9.82 -11.98
N THR A 23 -1.35 9.01 -12.90
CA THR A 23 -2.10 8.57 -14.08
C THR A 23 -3.24 7.61 -13.70
N SER A 24 -3.04 6.74 -12.72
CA SER A 24 -4.03 5.72 -12.35
C SER A 24 -5.04 6.19 -11.28
N PHE A 25 -4.63 7.05 -10.36
CA PHE A 25 -5.41 7.43 -9.18
C PHE A 25 -5.60 8.95 -9.02
N GLY A 26 -5.00 9.77 -9.89
CA GLY A 26 -5.07 11.23 -9.82
C GLY A 26 -4.24 11.86 -8.70
N SER A 27 -3.40 11.08 -8.01
CA SER A 27 -2.57 11.54 -6.90
C SER A 27 -1.13 11.08 -7.05
N GLU A 28 -0.18 11.97 -6.81
CA GLU A 28 1.25 11.69 -6.80
C GLU A 28 1.77 11.24 -5.43
N SER A 29 0.88 11.16 -4.43
CA SER A 29 1.24 10.88 -3.05
C SER A 29 1.73 9.46 -2.88
N LEU A 30 2.93 9.31 -2.32
CA LEU A 30 3.54 8.02 -2.00
C LEU A 30 3.98 7.99 -0.54
N PHE A 31 4.06 6.78 0.01
CA PHE A 31 4.73 6.51 1.28
C PHE A 31 5.72 5.35 1.07
N VAL A 32 6.63 5.18 2.03
CA VAL A 32 7.62 4.10 2.04
C VAL A 32 7.37 3.24 3.27
N GLU A 33 7.47 1.93 3.10
CA GLU A 33 7.36 0.94 4.16
C GLU A 33 8.55 -0.01 4.13
N GLU A 34 8.85 -0.63 5.27
CA GLU A 34 9.87 -1.67 5.34
C GLU A 34 9.41 -2.91 4.58
N TYR A 35 10.28 -3.44 3.72
CA TYR A 35 9.97 -4.63 2.95
C TYR A 35 10.23 -5.91 3.75
N LEU A 36 9.15 -6.57 4.19
CA LEU A 36 9.23 -7.83 4.93
C LEU A 36 9.35 -9.04 3.99
N THR A 37 10.43 -9.81 4.13
CA THR A 37 10.61 -11.05 3.36
C THR A 37 9.85 -12.22 3.99
N LYS A 38 9.34 -13.14 3.15
CA LYS A 38 8.65 -14.38 3.58
C LYS A 38 7.42 -14.18 4.47
N GLN A 39 6.59 -13.18 4.18
CA GLN A 39 5.33 -12.96 4.91
C GLN A 39 4.14 -13.69 4.27
N ARG A 40 3.13 -14.02 5.11
CA ARG A 40 1.80 -14.43 4.65
C ARG A 40 0.91 -13.20 4.59
N HIS A 41 0.21 -13.01 3.48
CA HIS A 41 -0.85 -12.01 3.37
C HIS A 41 -2.13 -12.62 3.97
N ILE A 42 -2.65 -12.00 5.04
CA ILE A 42 -3.91 -12.41 5.67
C ILE A 42 -4.81 -11.18 5.71
N GLU A 43 -6.05 -11.35 5.23
CA GLU A 43 -7.07 -10.30 5.22
C GLU A 43 -8.26 -10.72 6.09
N VAL A 44 -8.87 -9.75 6.79
CA VAL A 44 -10.02 -9.98 7.66
C VAL A 44 -11.19 -9.17 7.15
N GLN A 45 -12.28 -9.84 6.79
CA GLN A 45 -13.51 -9.17 6.39
C GLN A 45 -14.25 -8.66 7.62
N ILE A 46 -14.66 -7.39 7.59
CA ILE A 46 -15.45 -6.73 8.64
C ILE A 46 -16.73 -6.15 8.01
N VAL A 47 -17.85 -6.21 8.73
CA VAL A 47 -19.12 -5.54 8.40
C VAL A 47 -19.63 -4.80 9.62
N GLY A 48 -20.06 -3.56 9.43
CA GLY A 48 -20.70 -2.74 10.46
C GLY A 48 -22.03 -2.17 9.99
N ASP A 49 -22.94 -1.95 10.93
CA ASP A 49 -24.31 -1.50 10.65
C ASP A 49 -24.52 0.01 10.90
N GLY A 50 -23.49 0.73 11.34
CA GLY A 50 -23.54 2.17 11.63
C GLY A 50 -24.12 2.53 13.00
N SER A 51 -24.57 1.55 13.80
CA SER A 51 -25.02 1.76 15.19
C SER A 51 -23.87 1.80 16.22
N GLY A 52 -22.64 1.53 15.75
CA GLY A 52 -21.48 1.25 16.59
C GLY A 52 -21.19 -0.24 16.72
N PHE A 53 -22.05 -1.12 16.20
CA PHE A 53 -21.79 -2.55 16.10
C PHE A 53 -21.04 -2.90 14.82
N CYS A 54 -20.01 -3.75 14.95
CA CYS A 54 -19.28 -4.35 13.85
C CYS A 54 -18.93 -5.81 14.15
N ASN A 55 -18.82 -6.62 13.11
CA ASN A 55 -18.50 -8.04 13.19
C ASN A 55 -17.49 -8.42 12.10
N SER A 56 -16.65 -9.42 12.38
CA SER A 56 -15.79 -10.06 11.40
C SER A 56 -16.32 -11.43 11.03
N PHE A 57 -16.26 -11.81 9.76
CA PHE A 57 -16.68 -13.14 9.32
C PHE A 57 -15.52 -14.15 9.42
N TRP A 58 -15.23 -14.62 10.63
CA TRP A 58 -14.31 -15.72 10.92
C TRP A 58 -14.74 -16.48 12.18
#